data_AF-A0A9N9PQ07-F1
#
_entry.id   AF-A0A9N9PQ07-F1
#
_cell.length_a   1.000
_cell.length_b   1.000
_cell.length_c   1.000
_cell.angle_alpha   90.00
_cell.angle_beta   90.00
_cell.angle_gamma   90.00
#
_symmetry.space_group_name_H-M   'P 1'
#
loop_
_entity.id
_entity.type
_entity.pdbx_description
1 polymer ?
#
loop_
_entity_poly.entity_id
_entity_poly.type
_entity_poly.pdbx_seq_one_letter_code
_entity_poly.pdbx_strand_id
1 'polypeptide(L)'
;MSMELAPQGTAALAEVSDFHYCSGPACQLSYGDKCDGNKAPNGTHTKDIPRPKLGNLTYGGGGIYKCTKKNVVALTFDPSVDDGPYIYTTTILDILAEYNAKATFFITGNNMGKGSMDNESTGYPQIMQRMYREGHQIASHTWTHQNLSDITQIQRENQMYYNEMAFRNILGFFPTYMRPPYSEVNNETQKMLFDMGYHSILYNINSNDYDNDKPETIQLSKDEINKQFATTNATAGYPANFIEIAHDIHEQTAHNLTRFTLERMKTLGFGTSITVGECLGDPEENWYRSATGAPVGAPVSRELANVSPTMIPSSGPSSTVSSISLAEPTAFIRDSKFGMMIGAAGLAVVGLY
;
A
#
# COMPACT_ATOMS: atom_id res chain seq x y z
N MET A 1 -44.15 -33.47 33.86
CA MET A 1 -43.16 -34.56 33.77
C MET A 1 -43.27 -35.12 32.37
N SER A 2 -42.45 -34.79 31.38
CA SER A 2 -41.27 -33.93 31.28
C SER A 2 -41.21 -33.49 29.81
N MET A 3 -41.01 -32.19 29.54
CA MET A 3 -40.71 -31.72 28.19
C MET A 3 -39.23 -32.01 27.92
N GLU A 4 -38.96 -32.88 26.95
CA GLU A 4 -37.60 -33.14 26.51
C GLU A 4 -37.18 -32.07 25.51
N LEU A 5 -36.22 -31.24 25.92
CA LEU A 5 -35.59 -30.22 25.11
C LEU A 5 -34.67 -30.89 24.09
N ALA A 6 -34.90 -30.64 22.80
CA ALA A 6 -33.90 -30.94 21.77
C ALA A 6 -32.64 -30.09 22.02
N PRO A 7 -31.41 -30.65 21.92
CA PRO A 7 -30.21 -29.85 22.00
C PRO A 7 -30.08 -29.04 20.70
N GLN A 8 -30.37 -27.74 20.80
CA GLN A 8 -30.01 -26.76 19.79
C GLN A 8 -28.50 -26.50 19.84
N GLY A 9 -27.86 -26.55 18.68
CA GLY A 9 -26.73 -25.67 18.33
C GLY A 9 -25.36 -26.00 18.93
N THR A 10 -24.58 -26.83 18.25
CA THR A 10 -23.11 -26.78 18.32
C THR A 10 -22.53 -26.65 16.91
N ALA A 11 -22.77 -25.51 16.28
CA ALA A 11 -22.15 -25.15 15.00
C ALA A 11 -22.07 -23.61 14.88
N ALA A 12 -21.41 -22.95 15.83
CA ALA A 12 -21.16 -21.51 15.75
C ALA A 12 -20.00 -21.03 16.65
N LEU A 13 -18.98 -21.87 16.88
CA LEU A 13 -17.83 -21.50 17.73
C LEU A 13 -16.45 -21.84 17.13
N ALA A 14 -16.36 -22.25 15.85
CA ALA A 14 -15.09 -22.67 15.25
C ALA A 14 -14.49 -21.70 14.21
N GLU A 15 -15.16 -20.61 13.84
CA GLU A 15 -14.68 -19.73 12.75
C GLU A 15 -14.08 -18.38 13.20
N VAL A 16 -14.11 -18.06 14.50
CA VAL A 16 -13.62 -16.76 15.00
C VAL A 16 -12.22 -16.88 15.65
N SER A 17 -11.65 -18.09 15.77
CA SER A 17 -10.41 -18.33 16.51
C SER A 17 -9.15 -18.53 15.67
N ASP A 18 -9.20 -18.59 14.34
CA ASP A 18 -8.00 -18.88 13.53
C ASP A 18 -7.33 -17.64 12.93
N PHE A 19 -8.09 -16.56 12.67
CA PHE A 19 -7.55 -15.32 12.09
C PHE A 19 -6.52 -14.66 12.99
N HIS A 20 -6.83 -14.44 14.28
CA HIS A 20 -5.97 -13.70 15.21
C HIS A 20 -4.65 -14.41 15.56
N TYR A 21 -4.53 -15.71 15.32
CA TYR A 21 -3.35 -16.50 15.69
C TYR A 21 -2.49 -16.91 14.49
N CYS A 22 -3.03 -16.89 13.27
CA CYS A 22 -2.33 -17.33 12.06
C CYS A 22 -1.97 -16.20 11.08
N SER A 23 -2.54 -15.00 11.23
CA SER A 23 -2.22 -13.84 10.39
C SER A 23 -1.07 -13.00 10.97
N GLY A 24 -0.17 -12.55 10.10
CA GLY A 24 0.83 -11.54 10.49
C GLY A 24 0.15 -10.21 10.87
N PRO A 25 0.77 -9.37 11.72
CA PRO A 25 2.01 -9.61 12.46
C PRO A 25 1.78 -10.41 13.76
N ALA A 26 0.52 -10.64 14.16
CA ALA A 26 0.17 -11.30 15.42
C ALA A 26 0.51 -12.79 15.46
N CYS A 27 0.75 -13.39 14.30
CA CYS A 27 1.03 -14.82 14.20
C CYS A 27 2.31 -15.23 14.93
N GLN A 28 2.20 -16.28 15.74
CA GLN A 28 3.35 -16.87 16.41
C GLN A 28 4.13 -17.77 15.43
N LEU A 29 5.12 -17.19 14.74
CA LEU A 29 5.92 -17.86 13.71
C LEU A 29 6.53 -19.21 14.15
N SER A 30 6.74 -19.40 15.46
CA SER A 30 7.29 -20.64 16.05
C SER A 30 6.29 -21.79 16.19
N TYR A 31 4.99 -21.56 16.04
CA TYR A 31 3.93 -22.53 16.38
C TYR A 31 3.38 -23.32 15.18
N GLY A 32 3.94 -23.16 13.97
CA GLY A 32 3.68 -24.08 12.85
C GLY A 32 3.63 -23.43 11.47
N ASP A 33 3.43 -24.28 10.46
CA ASP A 33 3.33 -23.96 9.03
C ASP A 33 2.03 -23.24 8.63
N LYS A 34 1.02 -23.24 9.50
CA LYS A 34 -0.25 -22.54 9.28
C LYS A 34 -0.13 -21.02 9.26
N CYS A 35 0.92 -20.50 9.88
CA CYS A 35 1.22 -19.08 9.90
C CYS A 35 1.48 -18.56 8.49
N ASP A 36 0.81 -17.47 8.10
CA ASP A 36 1.06 -16.83 6.79
C ASP A 36 2.51 -16.37 6.64
N GLY A 37 3.17 -16.07 7.76
CA GLY A 37 4.60 -15.73 7.82
C GLY A 37 5.55 -16.87 7.45
N ASN A 38 5.07 -18.12 7.52
CA ASN A 38 5.83 -19.32 7.16
C ASN A 38 5.49 -19.84 5.75
N LYS A 39 4.50 -19.25 5.08
CA LYS A 39 4.10 -19.62 3.71
C LYS A 39 4.88 -18.78 2.71
N ALA A 40 5.90 -19.39 2.10
CA ALA A 40 6.61 -18.79 1.00
C ALA A 40 5.68 -18.62 -0.23
N PRO A 41 5.80 -17.53 -0.99
CA PRO A 41 5.16 -17.44 -2.30
C PRO A 41 5.75 -18.45 -3.28
N ASN A 42 5.08 -18.64 -4.42
CA ASN A 42 5.57 -19.53 -5.46
C ASN A 42 6.86 -19.00 -6.11
N GLY A 43 7.59 -19.88 -6.79
CA GLY A 43 8.79 -19.53 -7.57
C GLY A 43 10.11 -19.84 -6.86
N THR A 44 11.22 -19.44 -7.49
CA THR A 44 12.57 -19.77 -7.01
C THR A 44 13.00 -18.85 -5.86
N HIS A 45 13.68 -19.38 -4.84
CA HIS A 45 14.16 -18.56 -3.74
C HIS A 45 15.22 -17.54 -4.21
N THR A 46 15.25 -16.34 -3.60
CA THR A 46 16.14 -15.23 -4.02
C THR A 46 17.46 -15.15 -3.25
N LYS A 47 17.69 -16.04 -2.26
CA LYS A 47 18.93 -16.09 -1.45
C LYS A 47 20.22 -16.11 -2.27
N ASP A 48 20.22 -16.83 -3.39
CA ASP A 48 21.42 -17.06 -4.19
C ASP A 48 21.62 -15.97 -5.27
N ILE A 49 20.72 -14.99 -5.36
CA ILE A 49 20.85 -13.88 -6.30
C ILE A 49 21.96 -12.93 -5.81
N PRO A 50 22.94 -12.55 -6.67
CA PRO A 50 23.99 -11.61 -6.30
C PRO A 50 23.46 -10.28 -5.75
N ARG A 51 24.10 -9.77 -4.69
CA ARG A 51 23.67 -8.59 -3.94
C ARG A 51 24.73 -7.48 -3.97
N PRO A 52 25.11 -6.97 -5.15
CA PRO A 52 26.07 -5.87 -5.22
C PRO A 52 25.49 -4.63 -4.53
N LYS A 53 26.35 -3.92 -3.80
CA LYS A 53 26.04 -2.63 -3.20
C LYS A 53 26.44 -1.56 -4.20
N LEU A 54 25.45 -0.94 -4.84
CA LEU A 54 25.64 0.05 -5.88
C LEU A 54 25.46 1.45 -5.29
N GLY A 55 26.17 2.43 -5.85
CA GLY A 55 26.16 3.80 -5.34
C GLY A 55 26.83 3.95 -3.97
N ASN A 56 26.61 5.11 -3.35
CA ASN A 56 27.28 5.52 -2.10
C ASN A 56 26.32 5.62 -0.91
N LEU A 57 25.06 5.23 -1.08
CA LEU A 57 24.08 5.24 0.01
C LEU A 57 24.40 4.13 1.02
N THR A 58 24.12 4.42 2.28
CA THR A 58 24.29 3.46 3.38
C THR A 58 23.38 2.25 3.17
N TYR A 59 23.95 1.05 3.30
CA TYR A 59 23.22 -0.20 3.39
C TYR A 59 23.12 -0.66 4.84
N GLY A 60 21.97 -1.18 5.24
CA GLY A 60 21.66 -1.51 6.63
C GLY A 60 21.81 -0.28 7.54
N GLY A 61 22.51 -0.46 8.67
CA GLY A 61 22.78 0.61 9.64
C GLY A 61 21.52 1.13 10.33
N GLY A 62 21.69 2.20 11.13
CA GLY A 62 20.63 2.77 11.97
C GLY A 62 19.47 3.48 11.24
N GLY A 63 19.43 3.40 9.91
CA GLY A 63 18.38 4.00 9.09
C GLY A 63 18.70 5.38 8.49
N ILE A 64 18.04 5.68 7.37
CA ILE A 64 18.12 6.93 6.64
C ILE A 64 16.84 7.73 6.93
N TYR A 65 16.96 8.86 7.62
CA TYR A 65 15.81 9.62 8.14
C TYR A 65 15.42 10.83 7.29
N LYS A 66 16.30 11.29 6.39
CA LYS A 66 16.13 12.57 5.69
C LYS A 66 16.73 12.55 4.29
N CYS A 67 16.23 13.42 3.43
CA CYS A 67 16.79 13.63 2.10
C CYS A 67 18.21 14.21 2.15
N THR A 68 19.03 13.81 1.17
CA THR A 68 20.32 14.45 0.89
C THR A 68 20.11 15.72 0.05
N LYS A 69 19.13 15.69 -0.86
CA LYS A 69 18.66 16.88 -1.58
C LYS A 69 17.99 17.86 -0.62
N LYS A 70 18.14 19.15 -0.92
CA LYS A 70 17.58 20.26 -0.15
C LYS A 70 16.30 20.77 -0.77
N ASN A 71 15.39 21.23 0.08
CA ASN A 71 14.07 21.76 -0.28
C ASN A 71 13.22 20.76 -1.07
N VAL A 72 13.22 19.50 -0.63
CA VAL A 72 12.41 18.43 -1.20
C VAL A 72 11.67 17.68 -0.10
N VAL A 73 10.55 17.08 -0.49
CA VAL A 73 9.76 16.19 0.36
C VAL A 73 9.53 14.89 -0.42
N ALA A 74 9.81 13.77 0.21
CA ALA A 74 9.41 12.45 -0.25
C ALA A 74 8.25 11.97 0.63
N LEU A 75 7.04 11.97 0.05
CA LEU A 75 5.89 11.32 0.66
C LEU A 75 6.06 9.80 0.57
N THR A 76 5.80 9.11 1.68
CA THR A 76 5.89 7.66 1.72
C THR A 76 4.70 7.04 2.42
N PHE A 77 4.29 5.86 1.94
CA PHE A 77 3.10 5.16 2.42
C PHE A 77 3.44 3.73 2.87
N ASP A 78 3.11 3.41 4.13
CA ASP A 78 3.24 2.10 4.78
C ASP A 78 1.86 1.55 5.22
N PRO A 79 1.74 0.27 5.58
CA PRO A 79 1.94 -0.82 4.63
C PRO A 79 1.01 -0.64 3.43
N SER A 80 1.60 -0.32 2.28
CA SER A 80 0.86 -0.42 1.04
C SER A 80 0.49 -1.88 0.75
N VAL A 81 -0.81 -2.07 0.51
CA VAL A 81 -1.66 -3.27 0.60
C VAL A 81 -1.76 -3.90 2.00
N ASP A 82 -2.66 -3.47 2.87
CA ASP A 82 -3.32 -4.31 3.89
C ASP A 82 -4.74 -3.77 4.16
N ASP A 83 -5.67 -4.69 4.39
CA ASP A 83 -7.12 -4.50 4.63
C ASP A 83 -7.89 -3.71 3.56
N GLY A 84 -8.34 -4.42 2.52
CA GLY A 84 -9.08 -3.86 1.40
C GLY A 84 -10.11 -2.76 1.77
N PRO A 85 -10.33 -1.78 0.89
CA PRO A 85 -10.23 -1.98 -0.54
C PRO A 85 -8.99 -1.27 -1.07
N TYR A 86 -8.35 -1.93 -2.03
CA TYR A 86 -7.40 -1.39 -2.98
C TYR A 86 -7.76 0.02 -3.56
N ILE A 87 -9.01 0.46 -3.35
CA ILE A 87 -9.53 1.77 -3.69
C ILE A 87 -8.75 2.92 -3.05
N TYR A 88 -8.23 2.78 -1.83
CA TYR A 88 -7.54 3.89 -1.16
C TYR A 88 -6.19 4.16 -1.81
N THR A 89 -5.40 3.11 -2.02
CA THR A 89 -4.15 3.20 -2.79
C THR A 89 -4.39 3.73 -4.19
N THR A 90 -5.43 3.28 -4.91
CA THR A 90 -5.74 3.85 -6.23
C THR A 90 -6.17 5.32 -6.16
N THR A 91 -6.90 5.71 -5.11
CA THR A 91 -7.27 7.12 -4.87
C THR A 91 -6.03 7.97 -4.63
N ILE A 92 -5.07 7.47 -3.83
CA ILE A 92 -3.80 8.15 -3.60
C ILE A 92 -3.02 8.29 -4.92
N LEU A 93 -2.96 7.24 -5.74
CA LEU A 93 -2.31 7.31 -7.05
C LEU A 93 -2.99 8.35 -7.97
N ASP A 94 -4.32 8.41 -7.98
CA ASP A 94 -5.08 9.43 -8.73
C ASP A 94 -4.75 10.85 -8.24
N ILE A 95 -4.75 11.07 -6.93
CA ILE A 95 -4.39 12.36 -6.32
C ILE A 95 -2.93 12.72 -6.65
N LEU A 96 -1.99 11.79 -6.52
CA LEU A 96 -0.59 12.05 -6.86
C LEU A 96 -0.43 12.44 -8.34
N ALA A 97 -1.18 11.80 -9.24
CA ALA A 97 -1.20 12.16 -10.66
C ALA A 97 -1.76 13.58 -10.89
N GLU A 98 -2.84 13.97 -10.21
CA GLU A 98 -3.41 15.34 -10.29
C GLU A 98 -2.37 16.42 -9.91
N TYR A 99 -1.51 16.12 -8.94
CA TYR A 99 -0.48 17.04 -8.45
C TYR A 99 0.87 16.89 -9.17
N ASN A 100 0.98 16.00 -10.16
CA ASN A 100 2.25 15.62 -10.78
C ASN A 100 3.34 15.28 -9.74
N ALA A 101 2.92 14.55 -8.71
CA ALA A 101 3.73 14.13 -7.57
C ALA A 101 4.12 12.66 -7.71
N LYS A 102 5.30 12.31 -7.22
CA LYS A 102 5.75 10.93 -7.02
C LYS A 102 5.87 10.63 -5.53
N ALA A 103 5.81 9.35 -5.20
CA ALA A 103 5.82 8.87 -3.83
C ALA A 103 6.58 7.54 -3.78
N THR A 104 6.85 7.07 -2.56
CA THR A 104 7.43 5.73 -2.32
C THR A 104 6.46 4.88 -1.51
N PHE A 105 6.12 3.70 -2.03
CA PHE A 105 5.20 2.77 -1.38
C PHE A 105 6.00 1.61 -0.78
N PHE A 106 5.91 1.44 0.53
CA PHE A 106 6.52 0.32 1.25
C PHE A 106 5.48 -0.80 1.41
N ILE A 107 5.70 -1.92 0.71
CA ILE A 107 4.68 -2.95 0.48
C ILE A 107 4.90 -4.16 1.39
N THR A 108 3.85 -4.61 2.06
CA THR A 108 3.84 -5.89 2.78
C THR A 108 3.44 -7.04 1.85
N GLY A 109 3.95 -8.23 2.13
CA GLY A 109 3.70 -9.43 1.36
C GLY A 109 2.31 -10.05 1.56
N ASN A 110 2.11 -10.66 2.72
CA ASN A 110 0.88 -11.32 3.14
C ASN A 110 0.65 -11.00 4.61
N ASN A 111 0.21 -9.78 4.89
CA ASN A 111 -0.07 -9.32 6.23
C ASN A 111 -1.59 -9.30 6.49
N MET A 112 -1.99 -9.37 7.76
CA MET A 112 -3.38 -9.36 8.23
C MET A 112 -4.33 -10.37 7.54
N GLY A 113 -3.79 -11.48 7.02
CA GLY A 113 -4.59 -12.55 6.41
C GLY A 113 -5.26 -12.16 5.08
N LYS A 114 -4.84 -11.05 4.44
CA LYS A 114 -5.36 -10.60 3.13
C LYS A 114 -5.02 -11.57 1.98
N GLY A 115 -4.05 -12.46 2.21
CA GLY A 115 -3.45 -13.29 1.19
C GLY A 115 -2.19 -12.67 0.57
N SER A 116 -1.54 -13.45 -0.29
CA SER A 116 -0.28 -13.04 -0.93
C SER A 116 -0.44 -11.87 -1.89
N MET A 117 0.47 -10.89 -1.84
CA MET A 117 0.55 -9.76 -2.77
C MET A 117 0.66 -10.18 -4.24
N ASP A 118 1.23 -11.37 -4.52
CA ASP A 118 1.36 -11.92 -5.88
C ASP A 118 0.20 -12.83 -6.29
N ASN A 119 -0.89 -12.85 -5.52
CA ASN A 119 -2.12 -13.51 -5.94
C ASN A 119 -2.88 -12.66 -6.96
N GLU A 120 -2.92 -13.12 -8.21
CA GLU A 120 -3.62 -12.44 -9.31
C GLU A 120 -5.12 -12.18 -9.06
N SER A 121 -5.78 -12.94 -8.17
CA SER A 121 -7.21 -12.76 -7.90
C SER A 121 -7.54 -11.58 -7.00
N THR A 122 -6.56 -10.92 -6.38
CA THR A 122 -6.79 -9.86 -5.38
C THR A 122 -6.79 -8.45 -5.95
N GLY A 123 -6.24 -8.25 -7.16
CA GLY A 123 -6.02 -6.93 -7.74
C GLY A 123 -4.70 -6.24 -7.30
N TYR A 124 -3.97 -6.82 -6.34
CA TYR A 124 -2.71 -6.24 -5.84
C TYR A 124 -1.63 -6.15 -6.93
N PRO A 125 -1.38 -7.19 -7.75
CA PRO A 125 -0.39 -7.11 -8.82
C PRO A 125 -0.62 -5.93 -9.76
N GLN A 126 -1.87 -5.66 -10.15
CA GLN A 126 -2.24 -4.59 -11.09
C GLN A 126 -1.95 -3.21 -10.50
N ILE A 127 -2.15 -3.03 -9.20
CA ILE A 127 -1.86 -1.75 -8.52
C ILE A 127 -0.37 -1.53 -8.38
N MET A 128 0.40 -2.57 -8.06
CA MET A 128 1.86 -2.47 -8.03
C MET A 128 2.44 -2.15 -9.41
N GLN A 129 1.91 -2.78 -10.46
CA GLN A 129 2.27 -2.45 -11.84
C GLN A 129 1.88 -1.00 -12.19
N ARG A 130 0.74 -0.52 -11.70
CA ARG A 130 0.31 0.87 -11.84
C ARG A 130 1.28 1.83 -11.13
N MET A 131 1.61 1.59 -9.85
CA MET A 131 2.60 2.38 -9.10
C MET A 131 3.91 2.51 -9.88
N TYR A 132 4.45 1.38 -10.37
CA TYR A 132 5.71 1.37 -11.10
C TYR A 132 5.61 2.13 -12.43
N ARG A 133 4.56 1.87 -13.22
CA ARG A 133 4.32 2.53 -14.51
C ARG A 133 4.13 4.04 -14.35
N GLU A 134 3.46 4.48 -13.29
CA GLU A 134 3.21 5.90 -13.02
C GLU A 134 4.42 6.62 -12.43
N GLY A 135 5.58 5.97 -12.31
CA GLY A 135 6.82 6.62 -11.91
C GLY A 135 7.07 6.63 -10.39
N HIS A 136 6.24 5.95 -9.61
CA HIS A 136 6.46 5.83 -8.17
C HIS A 136 7.62 4.85 -7.89
N GLN A 137 8.19 4.96 -6.70
CA GLN A 137 9.12 3.98 -6.18
C GLN A 137 8.35 2.96 -5.34
N ILE A 138 8.72 1.69 -5.49
CA ILE A 138 8.16 0.61 -4.68
C ILE A 138 9.29 0.00 -3.86
N ALA A 139 9.04 -0.22 -2.57
CA ALA A 139 10.02 -0.67 -1.60
C ALA A 139 9.43 -1.77 -0.70
N SER A 140 10.29 -2.53 -0.04
CA SER A 140 9.88 -3.64 0.84
C SER A 140 9.43 -3.14 2.21
N HIS A 141 8.35 -3.70 2.73
CA HIS A 141 7.95 -3.56 4.14
C HIS A 141 7.80 -4.92 4.84
N THR A 142 8.62 -5.90 4.42
CA THR A 142 8.62 -7.29 4.91
C THR A 142 7.42 -8.11 4.46
N TRP A 143 7.49 -9.43 4.68
CA TRP A 143 6.43 -10.35 4.29
C TRP A 143 5.16 -10.16 5.14
N THR A 144 5.28 -10.13 6.46
CA THR A 144 4.14 -10.17 7.41
C THR A 144 4.14 -9.03 8.43
N HIS A 145 4.88 -7.95 8.16
CA HIS A 145 4.99 -6.81 9.07
C HIS A 145 5.53 -7.17 10.48
N GLN A 146 6.37 -8.22 10.55
CA GLN A 146 6.95 -8.66 11.81
C GLN A 146 8.02 -7.67 12.28
N ASN A 147 8.11 -7.46 13.60
CA ASN A 147 9.24 -6.74 14.15
C ASN A 147 10.51 -7.56 13.94
N LEU A 148 11.38 -7.09 13.05
CA LEU A 148 12.63 -7.79 12.73
C LEU A 148 13.54 -7.88 13.96
N SER A 149 13.41 -6.98 14.93
CA SER A 149 14.22 -7.00 16.16
C SER A 149 13.80 -8.10 17.14
N ASP A 150 12.58 -8.62 17.04
CA ASP A 150 11.99 -9.58 17.99
C ASP A 150 12.01 -11.03 17.50
N ILE A 151 12.37 -11.25 16.23
CA ILE A 151 12.35 -12.57 15.60
C ILE A 151 13.76 -13.10 15.32
N THR A 152 13.87 -14.43 15.16
CA THR A 152 15.16 -15.08 14.89
C THR A 152 15.77 -14.63 13.56
N GLN A 153 17.07 -14.84 13.37
CA GLN A 153 17.75 -14.51 12.12
C GLN A 153 17.08 -15.16 10.89
N ILE A 154 16.76 -16.46 10.97
CA ILE A 154 16.12 -17.18 9.86
C ILE A 154 14.74 -16.60 9.55
N GLN A 155 13.95 -16.27 10.59
CA GLN A 155 12.64 -15.64 10.40
C GLN A 155 12.77 -14.27 9.74
N ARG A 156 13.72 -13.43 10.19
CA ARG A 156 14.02 -12.14 9.54
C ARG A 156 14.39 -12.28 8.08
N GLU A 157 15.28 -13.21 7.76
CA GLU A 157 15.71 -13.47 6.40
C GLU A 157 14.53 -13.90 5.52
N ASN A 158 13.67 -14.80 6.02
CA ASN A 158 12.45 -15.22 5.33
C ASN A 158 11.48 -14.05 5.09
N GLN A 159 11.34 -13.12 6.05
CA GLN A 159 10.53 -11.92 5.86
C GLN A 159 10.95 -11.10 4.64
N MET A 160 12.26 -11.07 4.35
CA MET A 160 12.79 -10.36 3.20
C MET A 160 12.70 -11.22 1.93
N TYR A 161 13.17 -12.48 1.98
CA TYR A 161 13.19 -13.36 0.81
C TYR A 161 11.79 -13.62 0.23
N TYR A 162 10.79 -13.84 1.08
CA TYR A 162 9.42 -14.09 0.60
C TYR A 162 8.85 -12.84 -0.08
N ASN A 163 9.09 -11.66 0.48
CA ASN A 163 8.66 -10.42 -0.13
C ASN A 163 9.39 -10.15 -1.47
N GLU A 164 10.70 -10.42 -1.54
CA GLU A 164 11.48 -10.36 -2.79
C GLU A 164 10.94 -11.30 -3.87
N MET A 165 10.59 -12.55 -3.50
CA MET A 165 10.02 -13.53 -4.42
C MET A 165 8.70 -13.04 -5.01
N ALA A 166 7.80 -12.52 -4.19
CA ALA A 166 6.52 -11.99 -4.65
C ALA A 166 6.67 -10.75 -5.53
N PHE A 167 7.56 -9.81 -5.16
CA PHE A 167 7.91 -8.68 -6.02
C PHE A 167 8.39 -9.12 -7.40
N ARG A 168 9.30 -10.10 -7.44
CA ARG A 168 9.80 -10.62 -8.70
C ARG A 168 8.71 -11.30 -9.51
N ASN A 169 7.79 -12.02 -8.88
CA ASN A 169 6.68 -12.66 -9.58
C ASN A 169 5.76 -11.62 -10.27
N ILE A 170 5.61 -10.42 -9.69
CA ILE A 170 4.73 -9.37 -10.22
C ILE A 170 5.44 -8.45 -11.22
N LEU A 171 6.69 -8.09 -10.95
CA LEU A 171 7.42 -7.02 -11.65
C LEU A 171 8.65 -7.51 -12.43
N GLY A 172 9.13 -8.73 -12.17
CA GLY A 172 10.39 -9.26 -12.72
C GLY A 172 11.66 -8.78 -12.01
N PHE A 173 11.52 -7.96 -10.98
CA PHE A 173 12.60 -7.43 -10.14
C PHE A 173 12.11 -7.25 -8.69
N PHE A 174 13.02 -6.95 -7.76
CA PHE A 174 12.67 -6.69 -6.37
C PHE A 174 13.48 -5.50 -5.80
N PRO A 175 12.98 -4.78 -4.78
CA PRO A 175 13.58 -3.53 -4.32
C PRO A 175 14.88 -3.72 -3.55
N THR A 176 15.75 -2.70 -3.59
CA THR A 176 16.91 -2.52 -2.69
C THR A 176 16.59 -1.60 -1.52
N TYR A 177 15.39 -1.03 -1.48
CA TYR A 177 14.90 -0.17 -0.41
C TYR A 177 13.91 -0.92 0.46
N MET A 178 14.01 -0.73 1.78
CA MET A 178 13.02 -1.23 2.71
C MET A 178 12.85 -0.29 3.91
N ARG A 179 11.70 -0.37 4.56
CA ARG A 179 11.47 0.23 5.87
C ARG A 179 11.22 -0.88 6.88
N PRO A 180 11.96 -0.93 8.00
CA PRO A 180 11.67 -1.89 9.06
C PRO A 180 10.30 -1.59 9.69
N PRO A 181 9.43 -2.59 9.88
CA PRO A 181 8.21 -2.44 10.67
C PRO A 181 8.51 -1.81 12.03
N TYR A 182 7.60 -0.94 12.50
CA TYR A 182 7.72 -0.19 13.75
C TYR A 182 8.92 0.77 13.80
N SER A 183 9.62 0.98 12.68
CA SER A 183 10.88 1.74 12.62
C SER A 183 11.97 1.21 13.55
N GLU A 184 11.90 -0.07 13.91
CA GLU A 184 12.83 -0.71 14.84
C GLU A 184 13.93 -1.48 14.11
N VAL A 185 15.19 -1.21 14.46
CA VAL A 185 16.35 -1.83 13.81
C VAL A 185 17.50 -2.07 14.81
N ASN A 186 17.46 -3.21 15.50
CA ASN A 186 18.59 -3.64 16.34
C ASN A 186 19.84 -4.01 15.51
N ASN A 187 20.99 -4.15 16.17
CA ASN A 187 22.28 -4.37 15.50
C ASN A 187 22.27 -5.58 14.56
N GLU A 188 21.58 -6.64 14.95
CA GLU A 188 21.44 -7.85 14.15
C GLU A 188 20.61 -7.59 12.89
N THR A 189 19.52 -6.81 12.98
CA THR A 189 18.71 -6.39 11.83
C THR A 189 19.52 -5.48 10.92
N GLN A 190 20.26 -4.51 11.48
CA GLN A 190 21.14 -3.62 10.72
C GLN A 190 22.17 -4.41 9.92
N LYS A 191 22.79 -5.43 10.55
CA LYS A 191 23.76 -6.30 9.90
C LYS A 191 23.10 -7.16 8.80
N MET A 192 21.96 -7.77 9.08
CA MET A 192 21.22 -8.57 8.10
C MET A 192 20.84 -7.73 6.87
N LEU A 193 20.30 -6.52 7.07
CA LEU A 193 19.99 -5.61 5.96
C LEU A 193 21.25 -5.18 5.19
N PHE A 194 22.39 -4.97 5.86
CA PHE A 194 23.65 -4.74 5.18
C PHE A 194 24.08 -5.93 4.32
N ASP A 195 24.04 -7.15 4.86
CA ASP A 195 24.42 -8.37 4.15
C ASP A 195 23.49 -8.62 2.94
N MET A 196 22.19 -8.41 3.13
CA MET A 196 21.18 -8.50 2.07
C MET A 196 21.19 -7.30 1.11
N GLY A 197 21.97 -6.26 1.40
CA GLY A 197 22.14 -5.04 0.61
C GLY A 197 20.85 -4.22 0.47
N TYR A 198 20.17 -3.99 1.58
CA TYR A 198 19.03 -3.08 1.66
C TYR A 198 19.42 -1.70 2.21
N HIS A 199 18.84 -0.64 1.65
CA HIS A 199 18.76 0.66 2.29
C HIS A 199 17.62 0.65 3.31
N SER A 200 17.92 0.92 4.58
CA SER A 200 16.92 1.05 5.65
C SER A 200 16.40 2.48 5.68
N ILE A 201 15.14 2.69 5.32
CA ILE A 201 14.52 4.02 5.23
C ILE A 201 13.59 4.24 6.41
N LEU A 202 13.82 5.33 7.14
CA LEU A 202 12.95 5.80 8.21
C LEU A 202 12.34 7.13 7.77
N TYR A 203 12.01 8.01 8.70
CA TYR A 203 11.35 9.27 8.41
C TYR A 203 11.72 10.34 9.43
N ASN A 204 11.58 11.60 9.05
CA ASN A 204 11.73 12.73 9.95
C ASN A 204 10.49 13.63 10.00
N ILE A 205 9.42 13.23 9.30
CA ILE A 205 8.08 13.79 9.41
C ILE A 205 7.11 12.65 9.65
N ASN A 206 6.34 12.72 10.74
CA ASN A 206 5.31 11.72 11.07
C ASN A 206 3.93 12.37 11.06
N SER A 207 3.02 11.87 10.22
CA SER A 207 1.65 12.35 10.20
C SER A 207 0.80 11.87 11.40
N ASN A 208 1.23 10.82 12.10
CA ASN A 208 0.44 10.11 13.13
C ASN A 208 -0.96 9.73 12.61
N ASP A 209 -1.10 9.47 11.32
CA ASP A 209 -2.38 9.21 10.67
C ASP A 209 -3.04 7.92 11.15
N TYR A 210 -2.25 6.90 11.49
CA TYR A 210 -2.73 5.64 12.06
C TYR A 210 -3.45 5.82 13.42
N ASP A 211 -3.07 6.82 14.21
CA ASP A 211 -3.75 7.17 15.47
C ASP A 211 -4.98 8.09 15.24
N ASN A 212 -5.06 8.68 14.05
CA ASN A 212 -6.00 9.75 13.68
C ASN A 212 -6.79 9.40 12.41
N ASP A 213 -7.14 8.13 12.24
CA ASP A 213 -7.70 7.55 11.02
C ASP A 213 -9.20 7.81 10.80
N LYS A 214 -9.82 8.66 11.62
CA LYS A 214 -11.27 8.96 11.61
C LYS A 214 -11.56 10.38 11.13
N PRO A 215 -12.73 10.64 10.55
CA PRO A 215 -13.13 12.00 10.12
C PRO A 215 -12.98 13.05 11.23
N GLU A 216 -13.24 12.69 12.49
CA GLU A 216 -13.17 13.60 13.63
C GLU A 216 -11.73 13.88 14.10
N THR A 217 -10.79 12.98 13.82
CA THR A 217 -9.42 13.04 14.34
C THR A 217 -8.37 13.40 13.29
N ILE A 218 -8.65 13.22 11.98
CA ILE A 218 -7.67 13.48 10.91
C ILE A 218 -7.12 14.91 10.88
N GLN A 219 -7.86 15.87 11.47
CA GLN A 219 -7.35 17.24 11.62
C GLN A 219 -6.08 17.29 12.48
N LEU A 220 -5.93 16.40 13.46
CA LEU A 220 -4.72 16.30 14.31
C LEU A 220 -3.49 15.94 13.46
N SER A 221 -3.63 15.03 12.50
CA SER A 221 -2.56 14.71 11.54
C SER A 221 -2.21 15.88 10.62
N LYS A 222 -3.23 16.60 10.13
CA LYS A 222 -3.02 17.82 9.33
C LYS A 222 -2.26 18.89 10.11
N ASP A 223 -2.58 19.04 11.40
CA ASP A 223 -1.90 19.97 12.30
C ASP A 223 -0.45 19.55 12.58
N GLU A 224 -0.18 18.25 12.72
CA GLU A 224 1.18 17.73 12.93
C GLU A 224 2.04 17.89 11.67
N ILE A 225 1.49 17.71 10.46
CA ILE A 225 2.17 18.05 9.20
C ILE A 225 2.50 19.55 9.15
N ASN A 226 1.53 20.42 9.46
CA ASN A 226 1.74 21.86 9.48
C ASN A 226 2.87 22.27 10.44
N LYS A 227 2.83 21.74 11.66
CA LYS A 227 3.80 22.00 12.71
C LYS A 227 5.20 21.57 12.28
N GLN A 228 5.36 20.37 11.75
CA GLN A 228 6.67 19.86 11.35
C GLN A 228 7.21 20.59 10.11
N PHE A 229 6.38 20.90 9.11
CA PHE A 229 6.83 21.68 7.95
C PHE A 229 7.23 23.12 8.31
N ALA A 230 6.62 23.71 9.33
CA ALA A 230 6.97 25.05 9.83
C ALA A 230 8.37 25.11 10.49
N THR A 231 9.00 23.97 10.79
CA THR A 231 10.38 23.94 11.30
C THR A 231 11.42 24.32 10.25
N THR A 232 11.03 24.44 8.99
CA THR A 232 11.93 24.82 7.89
C THR A 232 12.13 26.32 7.80
N ASN A 233 13.36 26.70 7.43
CA ASN A 233 13.71 28.05 7.06
C ASN A 233 14.93 28.00 6.12
N ALA A 234 14.67 27.99 4.81
CA ALA A 234 15.72 27.87 3.80
C ALA A 234 16.73 29.04 3.85
N THR A 235 16.29 30.25 4.18
CA THR A 235 17.16 31.43 4.31
C THR A 235 17.99 31.40 5.60
N ALA A 236 17.53 30.71 6.64
CA ALA A 236 18.28 30.45 7.87
C ALA A 236 19.07 29.13 7.86
N GLY A 237 19.15 28.44 6.72
CA GLY A 237 19.95 27.22 6.58
C GLY A 237 19.28 25.92 7.05
N TYR A 238 17.97 25.92 7.26
CA TYR A 238 17.14 24.75 7.60
C TYR A 238 16.24 24.36 6.42
N PRO A 239 16.80 23.80 5.33
CA PRO A 239 16.01 23.41 4.16
C PRO A 239 15.05 22.26 4.50
N ALA A 240 13.96 22.17 3.74
CA ALA A 240 13.08 21.00 3.79
C ALA A 240 13.83 19.79 3.22
N ASN A 241 14.14 18.80 4.05
CA ASN A 241 14.83 17.57 3.63
C ASN A 241 14.02 16.39 4.15
N PHE A 242 12.78 16.28 3.72
CA PHE A 242 11.80 15.49 4.43
C PHE A 242 11.56 14.14 3.77
N ILE A 243 11.58 13.11 4.61
CA ILE A 243 10.95 11.83 4.33
C ILE A 243 9.79 11.75 5.30
N GLU A 244 8.58 11.75 4.75
CA GLU A 244 7.34 11.73 5.50
C GLU A 244 6.77 10.31 5.54
N ILE A 245 6.13 9.94 6.65
CA ILE A 245 5.39 8.69 6.79
C ILE A 245 3.89 8.95 6.97
N ALA A 246 3.11 8.26 6.15
CA ALA A 246 1.68 8.05 6.30
C ALA A 246 1.35 6.61 5.89
N HIS A 247 0.08 6.24 5.96
CA HIS A 247 -0.38 4.89 5.69
C HIS A 247 -1.59 4.85 4.75
N ASP A 248 -1.42 4.27 3.55
CA ASP A 248 -2.43 4.26 2.48
C ASP A 248 -3.59 3.29 2.71
N ILE A 249 -3.57 2.56 3.82
CA ILE A 249 -4.65 1.68 4.28
C ILE A 249 -5.79 2.45 4.97
N HIS A 250 -5.55 3.70 5.39
CA HIS A 250 -6.56 4.51 6.06
C HIS A 250 -7.31 5.39 5.07
N GLU A 251 -8.65 5.32 5.11
CA GLU A 251 -9.53 6.12 4.26
C GLU A 251 -9.22 7.63 4.38
N GLN A 252 -9.02 8.10 5.61
CA GLN A 252 -8.74 9.51 5.88
C GLN A 252 -7.36 9.93 5.38
N THR A 253 -6.40 9.02 5.34
CA THR A 253 -5.11 9.30 4.70
C THR A 253 -5.26 9.50 3.20
N ALA A 254 -6.01 8.61 2.54
CA ALA A 254 -6.24 8.67 1.12
C ALA A 254 -7.06 9.89 0.68
N HIS A 255 -8.23 10.11 1.30
CA HIS A 255 -9.19 11.11 0.85
C HIS A 255 -8.95 12.51 1.42
N ASN A 256 -8.29 12.64 2.57
CA ASN A 256 -8.14 13.91 3.27
C ASN A 256 -6.69 14.35 3.42
N LEU A 257 -5.84 13.53 4.05
CA LEU A 257 -4.49 13.94 4.43
C LEU A 257 -3.58 14.13 3.22
N THR A 258 -3.60 13.19 2.27
CA THR A 258 -2.71 13.23 1.10
C THR A 258 -2.84 14.53 0.32
N ARG A 259 -4.08 14.92 -0.02
CA ARG A 259 -4.35 16.18 -0.74
C ARG A 259 -3.91 17.39 0.08
N PHE A 260 -4.27 17.41 1.37
CA PHE A 260 -3.87 18.49 2.28
C PHE A 260 -2.33 18.67 2.31
N THR A 261 -1.57 17.58 2.45
CA THR A 261 -0.11 17.62 2.50
C THR A 261 0.47 18.16 1.20
N LEU A 262 -0.03 17.72 0.04
CA LEU A 262 0.41 18.22 -1.27
C LEU A 262 0.10 19.71 -1.47
N GLU A 263 -1.10 20.17 -1.08
CA GLU A 263 -1.48 21.58 -1.11
C GLU A 263 -0.61 22.42 -0.18
N ARG A 264 -0.25 21.87 0.99
CA ARG A 264 0.62 22.54 1.94
C ARG A 264 2.05 22.66 1.42
N MET A 265 2.60 21.61 0.82
CA MET A 265 3.91 21.63 0.14
C MET A 265 3.94 22.71 -0.94
N LYS A 266 2.90 22.78 -1.77
CA LYS A 266 2.77 23.82 -2.80
C LYS A 266 2.75 25.22 -2.21
N THR A 267 1.99 25.44 -1.14
CA THR A 267 1.90 26.73 -0.45
C THR A 267 3.22 27.16 0.18
N LEU A 268 4.01 26.22 0.68
CA LEU A 268 5.32 26.46 1.28
C LEU A 268 6.46 26.52 0.26
N GLY A 269 6.19 26.26 -1.02
CA GLY A 269 7.19 26.29 -2.09
C GLY A 269 8.17 25.11 -2.07
N PHE A 270 7.77 23.95 -1.52
CA PHE A 270 8.59 22.73 -1.51
C PHE A 270 8.58 21.97 -2.84
N GLY A 271 7.82 22.44 -3.83
CA GLY A 271 7.61 21.75 -5.10
C GLY A 271 6.65 20.57 -4.98
N THR A 272 6.73 19.64 -5.93
CA THR A 272 5.98 18.39 -5.91
C THR A 272 6.77 17.31 -5.15
N SER A 273 6.05 16.34 -4.58
CA SER A 273 6.71 15.20 -3.94
C SER A 273 7.51 14.39 -4.94
N ILE A 274 8.65 13.87 -4.49
CA ILE A 274 9.55 12.99 -5.24
C ILE A 274 9.67 11.63 -4.56
N THR A 275 10.27 10.65 -5.23
CA THR A 275 10.58 9.35 -4.63
C THR A 275 11.71 9.44 -3.59
N VAL A 276 11.83 8.47 -2.70
CA VAL A 276 12.93 8.40 -1.72
C VAL A 276 14.28 8.28 -2.43
N GLY A 277 14.38 7.47 -3.48
CA GLY A 277 15.59 7.35 -4.30
C GLY A 277 16.02 8.69 -4.87
N GLU A 278 15.12 9.45 -5.49
CA GLU A 278 15.41 10.80 -5.97
C GLU A 278 15.79 11.75 -4.83
N CYS A 279 15.10 11.70 -3.69
CA CYS A 279 15.37 12.49 -2.48
C CYS A 279 16.78 12.24 -1.92
N LEU A 280 17.29 11.02 -2.09
CA LEU A 280 18.65 10.62 -1.68
C LEU A 280 19.70 10.82 -2.78
N GLY A 281 19.28 11.16 -4.00
CA GLY A 281 20.16 11.33 -5.15
C GLY A 281 20.68 10.00 -5.72
N ASP A 282 19.96 8.90 -5.48
CA ASP A 282 20.29 7.59 -6.03
C ASP A 282 19.66 7.42 -7.41
N PRO A 283 20.44 7.10 -8.45
CA PRO A 283 19.92 6.78 -9.77
C PRO A 283 18.91 5.62 -9.73
N GLU A 284 17.90 5.68 -10.61
CA GLU A 284 16.78 4.75 -10.60
C GLU A 284 17.21 3.28 -10.82
N GLU A 285 18.28 3.08 -11.60
CA GLU A 285 18.89 1.78 -11.86
C GLU A 285 19.40 1.07 -10.59
N ASN A 286 19.59 1.78 -9.48
CA ASN A 286 20.03 1.23 -8.21
C ASN A 286 18.86 0.85 -7.28
N TRP A 287 17.63 1.28 -7.58
CA TRP A 287 16.47 1.09 -6.69
C TRP A 287 15.98 -0.35 -6.65
N TYR A 288 16.31 -1.15 -7.67
CA TYR A 288 15.83 -2.50 -7.85
C TYR A 288 16.94 -3.45 -8.27
N ARG A 289 16.75 -4.73 -7.98
CA ARG A 289 17.57 -5.83 -8.49
C ARG A 289 16.80 -6.61 -9.52
N SER A 290 17.39 -6.73 -10.70
CA SER A 290 16.92 -7.69 -11.69
C SER A 290 17.11 -9.11 -11.17
N ALA A 291 16.14 -9.97 -11.43
CA ALA A 291 16.21 -11.36 -11.09
C ALA A 291 15.73 -12.20 -12.28
N THR A 292 16.67 -12.86 -12.96
CA THR A 292 16.34 -13.86 -13.99
C THR A 292 15.77 -15.11 -13.31
N GLY A 293 14.60 -15.59 -13.77
CA GLY A 293 14.05 -16.88 -13.31
C GLY A 293 12.58 -16.92 -12.88
N ALA A 294 11.71 -16.04 -13.38
CA ALA A 294 10.26 -16.17 -13.18
C ALA A 294 9.60 -17.01 -14.30
N PRO A 295 8.58 -17.83 -14.01
CA PRO A 295 7.46 -18.01 -14.91
C PRO A 295 6.26 -17.18 -14.41
N VAL A 296 5.95 -16.11 -15.14
CA VAL A 296 4.65 -15.53 -15.54
C VAL A 296 4.87 -14.03 -15.81
N GLY A 297 4.53 -13.57 -17.01
CA GLY A 297 4.53 -12.14 -17.39
C GLY A 297 5.88 -11.56 -17.83
N ALA A 298 5.84 -10.67 -18.83
CA ALA A 298 7.01 -9.88 -19.23
C ALA A 298 7.30 -8.80 -18.18
N PRO A 299 8.58 -8.39 -17.99
CA PRO A 299 8.92 -7.26 -17.13
C PRO A 299 8.08 -6.04 -17.49
N VAL A 300 7.51 -5.38 -16.49
CA VAL A 300 6.63 -4.22 -16.73
C VAL A 300 7.52 -3.05 -17.15
N SER A 301 7.42 -2.61 -18.40
CA SER A 301 8.12 -1.41 -18.86
C SER A 301 7.44 -0.15 -18.32
N ARG A 302 8.21 0.87 -17.92
CA ARG A 302 7.66 2.19 -17.57
C ARG A 302 7.04 2.95 -18.77
N GLU A 303 7.19 2.45 -19.99
CA GLU A 303 6.94 3.17 -21.24
C GLU A 303 5.46 3.38 -21.63
N LEU A 304 4.50 3.18 -20.72
CA LEU A 304 3.05 3.36 -20.98
C LEU A 304 2.42 4.56 -20.25
N ALA A 305 3.20 5.47 -19.66
CA ALA A 305 2.68 6.62 -18.90
C ALA A 305 2.55 7.93 -19.71
N ASN A 306 3.01 7.99 -20.96
CA ASN A 306 3.09 9.25 -21.73
C ASN A 306 1.91 9.55 -22.66
N VAL A 307 0.80 8.82 -22.56
CA VAL A 307 -0.41 9.11 -23.34
C VAL A 307 -1.36 9.95 -22.49
N SER A 308 -1.31 11.28 -22.66
CA SER A 308 -2.38 12.17 -22.17
C SER A 308 -3.74 11.74 -22.75
N PRO A 309 -4.84 11.82 -21.99
CA PRO A 309 -6.17 11.49 -22.50
C PRO A 309 -6.63 12.60 -23.43
N THR A 310 -6.25 12.53 -24.70
CA THR A 310 -6.89 13.33 -25.75
C THR A 310 -8.18 12.63 -26.14
N MET A 311 -9.28 13.38 -26.05
CA MET A 311 -10.63 12.99 -26.42
C MET A 311 -10.65 12.19 -27.73
N ILE A 312 -11.27 11.01 -27.70
CA ILE A 312 -11.62 10.24 -28.90
C ILE A 312 -12.64 11.07 -29.69
N PRO A 313 -12.38 11.50 -30.93
CA PRO A 313 -13.41 12.01 -31.80
C PRO A 313 -14.20 10.82 -32.36
N SER A 314 -15.50 10.80 -32.05
CA SER A 314 -16.49 10.02 -32.77
C SER A 314 -16.44 10.34 -34.26
N SER A 315 -16.13 9.35 -35.10
CA SER A 315 -16.51 9.36 -36.50
C SER A 315 -16.70 7.93 -37.02
N GLY A 316 -17.97 7.54 -37.20
CA GLY A 316 -18.32 6.62 -38.28
C GLY A 316 -18.25 7.34 -39.64
N PRO A 317 -18.29 6.63 -40.78
CA PRO A 317 -19.52 5.91 -41.13
C PRO A 317 -19.37 4.56 -41.86
N SER A 318 -20.43 3.74 -41.72
CA SER A 318 -21.13 2.94 -42.73
C SER A 318 -20.34 2.09 -43.76
N SER A 319 -20.54 0.76 -43.74
CA SER A 319 -21.29 0.09 -44.81
C SER A 319 -21.57 -1.41 -44.58
N THR A 320 -22.83 -1.74 -44.89
CA THR A 320 -23.36 -2.98 -45.48
C THR A 320 -23.47 -4.30 -44.69
N VAL A 321 -24.74 -4.54 -44.39
CA VAL A 321 -25.51 -5.75 -44.04
C VAL A 321 -25.14 -7.01 -44.83
N SER A 322 -25.16 -8.16 -44.15
CA SER A 322 -25.77 -9.39 -44.69
C SER A 322 -26.42 -10.19 -43.57
N SER A 323 -27.68 -10.53 -43.84
CA SER A 323 -28.69 -11.17 -43.00
C SER A 323 -28.43 -12.65 -42.70
N ILE A 324 -28.84 -13.11 -41.51
CA ILE A 324 -29.56 -14.38 -41.31
C ILE A 324 -30.48 -14.22 -40.09
N SER A 325 -31.74 -14.57 -40.32
CA SER A 325 -32.89 -14.58 -39.40
C SER A 325 -32.92 -15.88 -38.59
N LEU A 326 -33.25 -15.83 -37.30
CA LEU A 326 -34.00 -16.87 -36.59
C LEU A 326 -34.78 -16.32 -35.37
N ALA A 327 -36.12 -16.35 -35.51
CA ALA A 327 -37.22 -16.53 -34.56
C ALA A 327 -37.14 -16.09 -33.06
N GLU A 328 -38.17 -15.34 -32.64
CA GLU A 328 -38.60 -15.10 -31.25
C GLU A 328 -39.21 -16.35 -30.57
N PRO A 329 -39.33 -16.32 -29.23
CA PRO A 329 -40.71 -16.31 -28.72
C PRO A 329 -40.97 -15.33 -27.55
N THR A 330 -42.05 -14.55 -27.75
CA THR A 330 -43.14 -14.20 -26.81
C THR A 330 -42.85 -13.56 -25.45
N ALA A 331 -43.35 -12.32 -25.32
CA ALA A 331 -43.57 -11.57 -24.10
C ALA A 331 -44.68 -12.17 -23.20
N PHE A 332 -44.48 -12.08 -21.89
CA PHE A 332 -45.55 -12.17 -20.89
C PHE A 332 -45.69 -10.80 -20.20
N ILE A 333 -46.86 -10.20 -20.38
CA ILE A 333 -47.31 -8.97 -19.73
C ILE A 333 -47.81 -9.32 -18.32
N ARG A 334 -47.41 -8.53 -17.31
CA ARG A 334 -48.27 -8.28 -16.15
C ARG A 334 -48.04 -6.88 -15.57
N ASP A 335 -48.90 -5.96 -15.99
CA ASP A 335 -49.24 -4.74 -15.25
C ASP A 335 -50.02 -5.09 -13.97
N SER A 336 -49.68 -4.45 -12.85
CA SER A 336 -50.67 -3.74 -12.01
C SER A 336 -50.01 -3.03 -10.81
N LYS A 337 -49.97 -1.70 -10.92
CA LYS A 337 -50.16 -0.67 -9.89
C LYS A 337 -50.46 -1.16 -8.45
N PHE A 338 -49.74 -0.61 -7.46
CA PHE A 338 -50.34 -0.10 -6.23
C PHE A 338 -49.48 1.04 -5.66
N GLY A 339 -50.10 2.20 -5.46
CA GLY A 339 -49.45 3.41 -4.95
C GLY A 339 -49.58 3.56 -3.43
N MET A 340 -48.54 4.17 -2.86
CA MET A 340 -48.56 5.32 -1.95
C MET A 340 -49.49 5.28 -0.72
N MET A 341 -48.88 5.28 0.48
CA MET A 341 -49.37 6.11 1.58
C MET A 341 -48.21 6.72 2.38
N ILE A 342 -48.33 8.04 2.54
CA ILE A 342 -47.57 8.95 3.39
C ILE A 342 -48.10 8.81 4.83
N GLY A 343 -47.23 8.86 5.82
CA GLY A 343 -47.59 9.00 7.23
C GLY A 343 -46.58 9.87 7.97
N ALA A 344 -46.87 11.16 8.09
CA ALA A 344 -46.20 12.11 8.97
C ALA A 344 -47.06 12.33 10.23
N ALA A 345 -46.44 12.19 11.40
CA ALA A 345 -46.89 12.66 12.70
C ALA A 345 -45.64 12.69 13.59
N GLY A 346 -45.33 13.68 14.43
CA GLY A 346 -46.05 14.84 14.94
C GLY A 346 -45.30 15.22 16.22
N LEU A 347 -44.97 16.50 16.35
CA LEU A 347 -44.31 17.14 17.50
C LEU A 347 -45.04 16.82 18.83
N ALA A 348 -44.28 16.59 19.90
CA ALA A 348 -44.71 16.89 21.27
C ALA A 348 -43.53 17.40 22.10
N VAL A 349 -43.57 18.69 22.40
CA VAL A 349 -42.76 19.39 23.40
C VAL A 349 -43.47 19.24 24.75
N VAL A 350 -42.76 18.82 25.79
CA VAL A 350 -43.12 19.12 27.20
C VAL A 350 -41.84 19.38 27.98
N GLY A 351 -41.70 20.60 28.49
CA GLY A 351 -40.81 20.96 29.59
C GLY A 351 -41.63 21.35 30.82
N LEU A 352 -40.91 21.58 31.93
CA LEU A 352 -41.33 21.77 33.34
C LEU A 352 -41.42 20.41 34.06
N TYR A 353 -40.56 20.06 35.02
CA TYR A 353 -39.97 20.82 36.14
C TYR A 353 -38.55 20.42 36.50
#